data_AF-D2U6Z3-F1
#
_entry.id   AF-D2U6Z3-F1
#
_cell.length_a   1.000
_cell.length_b   1.000
_cell.length_c   1.000
_cell.angle_alpha   90.00
_cell.angle_beta   90.00
_cell.angle_gamma   90.00
#
_symmetry.space_group_name_H-M   'P 1'
#
loop_
_entity.id
_entity.type
_entity.pdbx_description
1 polymer ?
#
loop_
_entity_poly.entity_id
_entity_poly.type
_entity_poly.pdbx_seq_one_letter_code
_entity_poly.pdbx_strand_id
1 'polypeptide(L)'
;VMPYISTAKDMLRNPCKRTEPWPCTPPFTYRHILSLTANGSLFTELVGGQRISGNLDFPEGGLDALMQAAVCEKQIGWRNVTRLLVFSTDAGFHFAGD
;
A
#
# COMPACT_ATOMS: atom_id res chain seq x y z
N VAL A 1 6.10 4.92 -11.45
CA VAL A 1 7.17 5.16 -12.46
C VAL A 1 8.02 6.35 -12.02
N MET A 2 9.10 6.74 -12.72
CA MET A 2 9.76 8.03 -12.45
C MET A 2 8.77 9.18 -12.75
N PRO A 3 8.73 10.27 -11.97
CA PRO A 3 9.60 10.59 -10.84
C PRO A 3 9.16 10.02 -9.49
N TYR A 4 8.02 9.34 -9.39
CA TYR A 4 7.47 8.84 -8.12
C TYR A 4 8.33 7.73 -7.47
N ILE A 5 8.94 6.86 -8.28
CA ILE A 5 9.88 5.83 -7.81
C ILE A 5 11.17 5.87 -8.61
N SER A 6 12.28 5.47 -7.99
CA SER A 6 13.52 5.20 -8.72
C SER A 6 13.38 3.93 -9.57
N THR A 7 13.66 4.04 -10.87
CA THR A 7 13.64 2.90 -11.81
C THR A 7 15.00 2.21 -11.96
N ALA A 8 16.01 2.62 -11.16
CA ALA A 8 17.29 1.93 -11.12
C ALA A 8 17.11 0.49 -10.59
N LYS A 9 17.79 -0.49 -11.21
CA LYS A 9 17.56 -1.92 -10.95
C LYS A 9 17.75 -2.33 -9.48
N ASP A 10 18.70 -1.71 -8.79
CA ASP A 10 18.97 -1.97 -7.38
C ASP A 10 17.91 -1.35 -6.47
N MET A 11 17.44 -0.14 -6.79
CA MET A 11 16.36 0.53 -6.05
C MET A 11 15.00 -0.14 -6.26
N LEU A 12 14.70 -0.68 -7.45
CA LEU A 12 13.49 -1.46 -7.68
C LEU A 12 13.47 -2.76 -6.85
N ARG A 13 14.64 -3.37 -6.61
CA ARG A 13 14.74 -4.57 -5.77
C ARG A 13 14.65 -4.24 -4.28
N ASN A 14 15.19 -3.09 -3.88
CA ASN A 14 15.32 -2.74 -2.48
C ASN A 14 15.32 -1.20 -2.33
N PRO A 15 14.14 -0.55 -2.26
CA PRO A 15 14.03 0.91 -2.31
C PRO A 15 14.64 1.61 -1.10
N CYS A 16 14.80 0.91 0.01
CA CYS A 16 15.35 1.45 1.25
C CYS A 16 16.89 1.49 1.23
N LYS A 17 17.53 1.54 0.04
CA LYS A 17 19.01 1.45 -0.16
C LYS A 17 19.91 2.19 0.80
N ARG A 18 19.38 3.26 1.32
CA ARG A 18 20.13 4.27 2.03
C ARG A 18 19.67 4.41 3.49
N THR A 19 18.71 3.59 3.93
CA THR A 19 18.03 3.72 5.24
C THR A 19 17.57 2.35 5.76
N GLU A 20 17.80 2.08 7.05
CA GLU A 20 17.18 0.91 7.71
C GLU A 20 15.64 1.06 7.74
N PRO A 21 14.87 -0.06 7.75
CA PRO A 21 15.29 -1.46 7.88
C PRO A 21 15.58 -2.19 6.55
N TRP A 22 16.35 -3.27 6.64
CA TRP A 22 16.84 -4.04 5.51
C TRP A 22 16.69 -5.56 5.65
N PRO A 23 16.29 -6.29 4.59
CA PRO A 23 15.80 -5.83 3.27
C PRO A 23 14.32 -5.43 3.30
N CYS A 24 13.91 -4.56 2.37
CA CYS A 24 12.54 -4.05 2.28
C CYS A 24 11.83 -4.48 0.98
N THR A 25 10.51 -4.29 0.92
CA THR A 25 9.67 -4.69 -0.21
C THR A 25 9.92 -3.77 -1.41
N PRO A 26 9.99 -4.29 -2.65
CA PRO A 26 9.94 -3.50 -3.88
C PRO A 26 8.73 -2.53 -3.90
N PRO A 27 8.83 -1.35 -4.55
CA PRO A 27 7.72 -0.41 -4.63
C PRO A 27 6.51 -1.02 -5.32
N PHE A 28 5.32 -0.69 -4.81
CA PHE A 28 4.02 -1.11 -5.35
C PHE A 28 3.00 0.01 -5.14
N THR A 29 2.00 0.11 -6.01
CA THR A 29 0.90 1.07 -5.85
C THR A 29 -0.10 0.59 -4.80
N TYR A 30 -0.69 -0.58 -5.01
CA TYR A 30 -1.70 -1.15 -4.13
C TYR A 30 -1.54 -2.67 -4.06
N ARG A 31 -1.72 -3.23 -2.86
CA ARG A 31 -1.75 -4.67 -2.63
C ARG A 31 -2.85 -4.99 -1.63
N HIS A 32 -3.84 -5.76 -2.07
CA HIS A 32 -4.85 -6.32 -1.18
C HIS A 32 -4.26 -7.52 -0.42
N ILE A 33 -4.17 -7.43 0.91
CA ILE A 33 -3.54 -8.47 1.75
C ILE A 33 -4.57 -9.42 2.33
N LEU A 34 -5.68 -8.90 2.88
CA LEU A 34 -6.66 -9.67 3.63
C LEU A 34 -8.06 -9.13 3.33
N SER A 35 -8.91 -9.99 2.77
CA SER A 35 -10.35 -9.72 2.64
C SER A 35 -11.01 -9.62 4.01
N LEU A 36 -12.10 -8.85 4.09
CA LEU A 36 -12.83 -8.62 5.33
C LEU A 36 -13.22 -9.94 6.01
N THR A 37 -12.77 -10.11 7.25
CA THR A 37 -12.93 -11.33 8.04
C THR A 37 -13.15 -10.99 9.50
N ALA A 38 -13.79 -11.91 10.23
CA ALA A 38 -13.91 -11.84 11.68
C ALA A 38 -12.71 -12.49 12.42
N ASN A 39 -11.78 -13.11 11.69
CA ASN A 39 -10.64 -13.82 12.27
C ASN A 39 -9.49 -12.85 12.62
N GLY A 40 -9.40 -12.45 13.89
CA GLY A 40 -8.36 -11.54 14.38
C GLY A 40 -6.95 -12.14 14.35
N SER A 41 -6.79 -13.45 14.53
CA SER A 41 -5.47 -14.10 14.44
C SER A 41 -4.91 -14.05 13.04
N LEU A 42 -5.77 -14.26 12.02
CA LEU A 42 -5.38 -14.14 10.62
C LEU A 42 -4.96 -12.70 10.26
N PHE A 43 -5.62 -11.70 10.85
CA PHE A 43 -5.20 -10.30 10.70
C PHE A 43 -3.79 -10.08 11.26
N THR A 44 -3.55 -10.50 12.51
CA THR A 44 -2.23 -10.35 13.15
C THR A 44 -1.12 -11.03 12.36
N GLU A 45 -1.37 -12.24 11.86
CA GLU A 45 -0.40 -13.00 11.06
C GLU A 45 -0.08 -12.30 9.74
N LEU A 46 -1.10 -11.98 8.94
CA LEU A 46 -0.90 -11.43 7.60
C LEU A 46 -0.39 -10.00 7.63
N VAL A 47 -0.89 -9.16 8.54
CA VAL A 47 -0.43 -7.77 8.69
C VAL A 47 0.97 -7.72 9.30
N GLY A 48 1.24 -8.54 10.32
CA GLY A 48 2.57 -8.65 10.93
C GLY A 48 3.64 -9.20 9.99
N GLY A 49 3.24 -9.96 8.96
CA GLY A 49 4.12 -10.46 7.91
C GLY A 49 4.51 -9.43 6.84
N GLN A 50 3.90 -8.24 6.82
CA GLN A 50 4.25 -7.21 5.84
C GLN A 50 5.58 -6.55 6.17
N ARG A 51 6.30 -6.10 5.13
CA ARG A 51 7.56 -5.37 5.26
C ARG A 51 7.43 -3.99 4.64
N ILE A 52 8.14 -3.03 5.21
CA ILE A 52 8.19 -1.66 4.70
C ILE A 52 8.66 -1.62 3.25
N SER A 53 8.31 -0.56 2.54
CA SER A 53 8.73 -0.24 1.17
C SER A 53 9.22 1.20 1.14
N GLY A 54 9.57 1.72 -0.04
CA GLY A 54 9.84 3.14 -0.24
C GLY A 54 9.68 3.57 -1.69
N ASN A 55 9.53 4.87 -1.89
CA ASN A 55 9.44 5.58 -3.16
C ASN A 55 10.41 6.79 -3.14
N LEU A 56 10.31 7.70 -4.11
CA LEU A 56 11.28 8.79 -4.31
C LEU A 56 10.79 10.16 -3.85
N ASP A 57 9.53 10.49 -4.13
CA ASP A 57 8.91 11.77 -3.78
C ASP A 57 8.07 11.69 -2.50
N PHE A 58 7.54 12.84 -2.07
CA PHE A 58 6.87 12.95 -0.76
C PHE A 58 5.38 12.61 -0.79
N PRO A 59 4.56 13.07 -1.77
CA PRO A 59 3.16 12.63 -1.84
C PRO A 59 3.05 11.16 -2.22
N GLU A 60 2.00 10.50 -1.72
CA GLU A 60 1.82 9.07 -1.91
C GLU A 60 0.66 8.72 -2.86
N GLY A 61 0.70 7.53 -3.45
CA GLY A 61 -0.35 6.98 -4.31
C GLY A 61 -1.61 6.50 -3.56
N GLY A 62 -1.91 7.07 -2.39
CA GLY A 62 -2.97 6.59 -1.51
C GLY A 62 -4.38 6.65 -2.12
N LEU A 63 -4.66 7.64 -2.98
CA LEU A 63 -5.96 7.75 -3.64
C LEU A 63 -6.22 6.62 -4.64
N ASP A 64 -5.18 6.07 -5.27
CA ASP A 64 -5.31 4.89 -6.14
C ASP A 64 -5.76 3.66 -5.33
N ALA A 65 -5.18 3.48 -4.14
CA ALA A 65 -5.55 2.39 -3.24
C ALA A 65 -7.00 2.53 -2.74
N LEU A 66 -7.43 3.75 -2.39
CA LEU A 66 -8.82 4.02 -2.00
C LEU A 66 -9.80 3.73 -3.14
N MET A 67 -9.47 4.16 -4.36
CA MET A 67 -10.28 3.87 -5.56
C MET A 67 -10.43 2.37 -5.76
N GLN A 68 -9.33 1.61 -5.73
CA GLN A 68 -9.35 0.16 -5.88
C GLN A 68 -10.18 -0.53 -4.79
N ALA A 69 -10.05 -0.11 -3.53
CA ALA A 69 -10.83 -0.65 -2.42
C ALA A 69 -12.34 -0.34 -2.51
N ALA A 70 -12.70 0.80 -3.12
CA ALA A 70 -14.10 1.17 -3.32
C ALA A 70 -14.77 0.34 -4.43
N VAL A 71 -14.06 0.09 -5.55
CA VAL A 71 -14.66 -0.56 -6.73
C VAL A 71 -14.54 -2.09 -6.71
N CYS A 72 -13.52 -2.65 -6.06
CA CYS A 72 -13.26 -4.10 -6.03
C CYS A 72 -14.06 -4.82 -4.93
N GLU A 73 -15.38 -4.66 -4.91
CA GLU A 73 -16.22 -5.09 -3.76
C GLU A 73 -16.05 -6.56 -3.38
N LYS A 74 -15.94 -7.44 -4.38
CA LYS A 74 -15.81 -8.89 -4.17
C LYS A 74 -14.47 -9.28 -3.56
N GLN A 75 -13.39 -8.66 -4.03
CA GLN A 75 -12.04 -8.93 -3.56
C GLN A 75 -11.85 -8.42 -2.14
N ILE A 76 -12.35 -7.20 -1.85
CA ILE A 76 -12.32 -6.64 -0.49
C ILE A 76 -13.23 -7.43 0.45
N GLY A 77 -14.36 -7.92 -0.03
CA GLY A 77 -15.35 -8.65 0.76
C GLY A 77 -16.37 -7.73 1.43
N TRP A 78 -16.72 -6.60 0.79
CA TRP A 78 -17.72 -5.68 1.32
C TRP A 78 -19.08 -6.37 1.45
N ARG A 79 -19.71 -6.20 2.61
CA ARG A 79 -21.10 -6.63 2.85
C ARG A 79 -22.06 -5.46 2.59
N ASN A 80 -23.35 -5.76 2.46
CA ASN A 80 -24.40 -4.75 2.35
C ASN A 80 -24.79 -4.18 3.74
N VAL A 81 -23.82 -3.52 4.37
CA VAL A 81 -23.91 -2.90 5.71
C VAL A 81 -23.12 -1.60 5.68
N THR A 82 -23.10 -0.84 6.78
CA THR A 82 -22.21 0.33 6.91
C THR A 82 -20.76 -0.08 6.66
N ARG A 83 -20.11 0.61 5.73
CA ARG A 83 -18.72 0.36 5.31
C ARG A 83 -17.84 1.47 5.86
N LEU A 84 -16.77 1.11 6.56
CA LEU A 84 -15.78 2.04 7.08
C LEU A 84 -14.44 1.74 6.45
N LEU A 85 -13.76 2.78 5.96
CA LEU A 85 -12.44 2.68 5.37
C LEU A 85 -11.50 3.62 6.11
N VAL A 86 -10.55 3.06 6.85
CA VAL A 86 -9.54 3.83 7.59
C VAL A 86 -8.36 4.06 6.67
N PHE A 87 -8.04 5.33 6.42
CA PHE A 87 -6.86 5.73 5.65
C PHE A 87 -5.82 6.33 6.61
N SER A 88 -4.60 5.80 6.58
CA SER A 88 -3.50 6.21 7.47
C SER A 88 -2.25 6.44 6.63
N THR A 89 -1.71 7.66 6.71
CA THR A 89 -0.48 8.10 6.06
C THR A 89 0.08 9.28 6.86
N ASP A 90 1.39 9.51 6.74
CA ASP A 90 2.12 10.66 7.28
C ASP A 90 2.42 11.74 6.22
N ALA A 91 1.97 11.54 4.97
CA ALA A 91 2.24 12.43 3.85
C ALA A 91 0.98 12.87 3.08
N GLY A 92 1.18 13.74 2.09
CA GLY A 92 0.13 14.14 1.14
C GLY A 92 -0.22 13.02 0.16
N PHE A 93 -1.09 13.31 -0.81
CA PHE A 93 -1.52 12.34 -1.81
C PHE A 93 -1.42 12.89 -3.23
N HIS A 94 -1.11 12.00 -4.16
CA HIS A 94 -1.23 12.27 -5.58
C HIS A 94 -2.68 12.26 -6.05
N PHE A 95 -2.98 13.07 -7.05
CA PHE A 95 -4.29 13.13 -7.69
C PHE A 95 -4.18 13.36 -9.21
N ALA A 96 -5.31 13.32 -9.91
CA ALA A 96 -5.33 13.47 -11.35
C ALA A 96 -4.73 14.82 -11.79
N GLY A 97 -3.70 14.77 -12.62
CA GLY A 97 -2.95 15.94 -13.10
C GLY A 97 -1.47 15.94 -12.70
N ASP A 98 -1.11 15.09 -11.75
CA ASP A 98 0.29 14.83 -11.36
C ASP A 98 1.09 14.02 -12.39
#